data_AF-A0A2V8LJD8-F1
#
_entry.id   AF-A0A2V8LJD8-F1
#
_cell.length_a   1.000
_cell.length_b   1.000
_cell.length_c   1.000
_cell.angle_alpha   90.00
_cell.angle_beta   90.00
_cell.angle_gamma   90.00
#
_symmetry.space_group_name_H-M   'P 1'
#
loop_
_entity.id
_entity.type
_entity.pdbx_description
1 polymer ?
#
loop_
_entity_poly.entity_id
_entity_poly.type
_entity_poly.pdbx_seq_one_letter_code
_entity_poly.pdbx_strand_id
1 'polypeptide(L)'
;MRRFYLVVAVAIAMFAPIGLAQHAGPYKVLKTARVGGEGGWDYIYADVAGRRLYIPRRGTPPNAAPAVQTRLTIFNLDTLEPIGEIAGVGGNGAAVDPKSGHGFTSSKPVSMFDTKTMTLIKTIDVGAAQPDGIYFDPFNERVYVFSHPTKDATVIDAKDGNVLGTIDLGGVPEQGVGDGKGMLYVVMQDPEGSVTAVDAKTMKAIAHYPFGDKGRCNGLALDVKNQVLFAACANSGNPPVQPAQPMMVILSARDGKIITSLPLAGGSDGAVFNPSTMEAFSTHGNGTLTVVKEKSPTSFEVEQNLDTMNGARTITFDSKTNHIFAMSQERGPAPPPPPGGGRGAQGTPVPGSFTILMIGK
;
A
#
# COMPACT_ATOMS: atom_id res chain seq x y z
N MET A 1 -66.03 22.44 -45.80
CA MET A 1 -65.57 21.85 -44.53
C MET A 1 -64.43 20.88 -44.83
N ARG A 2 -63.17 21.31 -44.67
CA ARG A 2 -61.97 20.48 -44.90
C ARG A 2 -61.70 19.64 -43.64
N ARG A 3 -61.64 18.32 -43.77
CA ARG A 3 -61.23 17.41 -42.69
C ARG A 3 -59.75 17.09 -42.85
N PHE A 4 -58.94 17.52 -41.88
CA PHE A 4 -57.54 17.12 -41.72
C PHE A 4 -57.49 15.76 -41.02
N TYR A 5 -56.79 14.79 -41.62
CA TYR A 5 -56.41 13.55 -40.94
C TYR A 5 -55.00 13.73 -40.36
N LEU A 6 -54.90 13.70 -39.04
CA LEU A 6 -53.64 13.72 -38.30
C LEU A 6 -53.11 12.29 -38.20
N VAL A 7 -51.97 11.99 -38.83
CA VAL A 7 -51.26 10.71 -38.66
C VAL A 7 -50.35 10.86 -37.44
N VAL A 8 -50.66 10.14 -36.36
CA VAL A 8 -49.78 10.04 -35.18
C VAL A 8 -48.82 8.88 -35.41
N ALA A 9 -47.55 9.19 -35.65
CA ALA A 9 -46.47 8.21 -35.64
C ALA A 9 -46.03 7.95 -34.19
N VAL A 10 -46.26 6.73 -33.69
CA VAL A 10 -45.76 6.29 -32.39
C VAL A 10 -44.30 5.86 -32.58
N ALA A 11 -43.37 6.68 -32.09
CA ALA A 11 -41.95 6.31 -32.01
C ALA A 11 -41.74 5.42 -30.77
N ILE A 12 -41.49 4.13 -30.98
CA ILE A 12 -41.07 3.20 -29.93
C ILE A 12 -39.57 3.43 -29.72
N ALA A 13 -39.22 4.14 -28.64
CA ALA A 13 -37.84 4.26 -28.19
C ALA A 13 -37.41 2.92 -27.55
N MET A 14 -36.56 2.16 -28.25
CA MET A 14 -35.89 1.00 -27.65
C MET A 14 -34.88 1.49 -26.62
N PHE A 15 -35.17 1.30 -25.34
CA PHE A 15 -34.16 1.41 -24.28
C PHE A 15 -33.26 0.17 -24.36
N ALA A 16 -32.07 0.34 -24.94
CA ALA A 16 -31.00 -0.64 -24.75
C ALA A 16 -30.55 -0.57 -23.28
N PRO A 17 -30.49 -1.68 -22.54
CA PRO A 17 -29.87 -1.67 -21.23
C PRO A 17 -28.38 -1.39 -21.43
N ILE A 18 -27.91 -0.28 -20.87
CA ILE A 18 -26.47 -0.05 -20.68
C ILE A 18 -26.05 -1.09 -19.65
N GLY A 19 -25.60 -2.25 -20.13
CA GLY A 19 -24.92 -3.22 -19.29
C GLY A 19 -23.72 -2.52 -18.69
N LEU A 20 -23.69 -2.37 -17.37
CA LEU A 20 -22.47 -2.11 -16.63
C LEU A 20 -21.50 -3.23 -17.04
N ALA A 21 -20.50 -2.90 -17.86
CA ALA A 21 -19.46 -3.84 -18.20
C ALA A 21 -18.84 -4.30 -16.88
N GLN A 22 -19.09 -5.56 -16.49
CA GLN A 22 -18.26 -6.20 -15.49
C GLN A 22 -16.82 -6.00 -15.95
N HIS A 23 -15.98 -5.36 -15.14
CA HIS A 23 -14.57 -5.22 -15.42
C HIS A 23 -13.98 -6.61 -15.66
N ALA A 24 -13.74 -6.94 -16.93
CA ALA A 24 -13.29 -8.26 -17.35
C ALA A 24 -11.90 -8.53 -16.79
N GLY A 25 -11.72 -9.68 -16.14
CA GLY A 25 -10.44 -10.14 -15.61
C GLY A 25 -10.63 -11.24 -14.57
N PRO A 26 -9.54 -11.95 -14.21
CA PRO A 26 -9.64 -13.12 -13.35
C PRO A 26 -9.82 -12.77 -11.86
N TYR A 27 -9.48 -11.55 -11.43
CA TYR A 27 -9.53 -11.15 -10.03
C TYR A 27 -10.91 -10.63 -9.60
N LYS A 28 -11.28 -10.90 -8.35
CA LYS A 28 -12.48 -10.38 -7.70
C LYS A 28 -12.23 -10.17 -6.21
N VAL A 29 -13.07 -9.34 -5.57
CA VAL A 29 -13.16 -9.29 -4.12
C VAL A 29 -13.83 -10.58 -3.64
N LEU A 30 -13.05 -11.46 -3.02
CA LEU A 30 -13.50 -12.76 -2.52
C LEU A 30 -14.26 -12.62 -1.20
N LYS A 31 -13.80 -11.71 -0.34
CA LYS A 31 -14.40 -11.47 0.97
C LYS A 31 -14.30 -9.99 1.35
N THR A 32 -15.38 -9.49 1.93
CA THR A 32 -15.46 -8.17 2.56
C THR A 32 -15.80 -8.38 4.03
N ALA A 33 -14.82 -8.19 4.91
CA ALA A 33 -14.98 -8.37 6.34
C ALA A 33 -15.07 -7.01 7.03
N ARG A 34 -16.29 -6.60 7.42
CA ARG A 34 -16.51 -5.41 8.25
C ARG A 34 -16.13 -5.75 9.69
N VAL A 35 -14.91 -5.38 10.07
CA VAL A 35 -14.32 -5.74 11.37
C VAL A 35 -14.40 -4.61 12.39
N GLY A 36 -14.82 -3.41 11.97
CA GLY A 36 -14.90 -2.24 12.82
C GLY A 36 -13.53 -1.83 13.37
N GLY A 37 -13.55 -1.08 14.47
CA GLY A 37 -12.34 -0.57 15.09
C GLY A 37 -12.00 0.84 14.62
N GLU A 38 -12.21 1.82 15.50
CA GLU A 38 -11.89 3.21 15.22
C GLU A 38 -10.37 3.47 15.28
N GLY A 39 -9.97 4.67 14.85
CA GLY A 39 -8.59 5.14 14.84
C GLY A 39 -8.02 5.31 13.43
N GLY A 40 -6.80 5.82 13.32
CA GLY A 40 -6.08 5.92 12.05
C GLY A 40 -5.38 4.61 11.67
N TRP A 41 -5.07 4.44 10.39
CA TRP A 41 -4.30 3.31 9.83
C TRP A 41 -3.50 3.76 8.61
N ASP A 42 -2.53 2.96 8.19
CA ASP A 42 -1.88 3.07 6.88
C ASP A 42 -1.62 1.70 6.28
N TYR A 43 -0.47 1.09 6.59
CA TYR A 43 -0.02 -0.17 6.02
C TYR A 43 -0.73 -1.35 6.69
N ILE A 44 -1.06 -2.33 5.86
CA ILE A 44 -1.54 -3.65 6.25
C ILE A 44 -0.40 -4.64 6.03
N TYR A 45 -0.23 -5.61 6.93
CA TYR A 45 0.87 -6.58 6.83
C TYR A 45 0.40 -8.01 7.00
N ALA A 46 0.59 -8.82 5.96
CA ALA A 46 0.36 -10.26 6.00
C ALA A 46 1.62 -10.98 6.50
N ASP A 47 1.58 -11.49 7.72
CA ASP A 47 2.52 -12.49 8.20
C ASP A 47 2.13 -13.86 7.63
N VAL A 48 2.71 -14.16 6.46
CA VAL A 48 2.46 -15.40 5.73
C VAL A 48 2.89 -16.63 6.52
N ALA A 49 3.95 -16.52 7.33
CA ALA A 49 4.48 -17.64 8.11
C ALA A 49 3.60 -17.92 9.34
N GLY A 50 3.26 -16.88 10.10
CA GLY A 50 2.41 -16.99 11.29
C GLY A 50 0.91 -17.08 11.01
N ARG A 51 0.48 -16.91 9.74
CA ARG A 51 -0.93 -16.86 9.29
C ARG A 51 -1.73 -15.75 9.96
N ARG A 52 -1.15 -14.55 10.01
CA ARG A 52 -1.77 -13.39 10.66
C ARG A 52 -1.76 -12.17 9.78
N LEU A 53 -2.72 -11.30 10.03
CA LEU A 53 -2.84 -10.00 9.40
C LEU A 53 -2.75 -8.94 10.50
N TYR A 54 -1.75 -8.09 10.40
CA TYR A 54 -1.43 -7.06 11.36
C TYR A 54 -1.85 -5.69 10.83
N ILE A 55 -2.61 -4.95 11.64
CA ILE A 55 -3.07 -3.60 11.32
C ILE A 55 -2.78 -2.68 12.51
N PRO A 56 -1.71 -1.88 12.46
CA PRO A 56 -1.48 -0.84 13.45
C PRO A 56 -2.62 0.19 13.42
N ARG A 57 -3.17 0.51 14.60
CA ARG A 57 -4.23 1.50 14.78
C ARG A 57 -3.71 2.66 15.62
N ARG A 58 -3.73 3.86 15.03
CA ARG A 58 -3.41 5.12 15.70
C ARG A 58 -4.62 5.58 16.50
N GLY A 59 -4.44 5.83 17.80
CA GLY A 59 -5.47 6.40 18.65
C GLY A 59 -5.80 7.86 18.31
N THR A 60 -6.80 8.41 18.98
CA THR A 60 -7.10 9.84 18.91
C THR A 60 -6.25 10.63 19.91
N PRO A 61 -6.09 11.95 19.73
CA PRO A 61 -5.53 12.81 20.76
C PRO A 61 -6.28 12.69 22.11
N PRO A 62 -5.64 12.98 23.25
CA PRO A 62 -6.21 12.76 24.60
C PRO A 62 -7.57 13.42 24.86
N ASN A 63 -7.90 14.49 24.12
CA ASN A 63 -9.12 15.28 24.33
C ASN A 63 -10.18 15.06 23.24
N ALA A 64 -9.96 14.11 22.32
CA ALA A 64 -10.94 13.80 21.28
C ALA A 64 -12.11 12.98 21.86
N ALA A 65 -13.31 13.25 21.36
CA ALA A 65 -14.51 12.47 21.66
C ALA A 65 -15.06 11.85 20.36
N PRO A 66 -15.20 10.52 20.27
CA PRO A 66 -14.83 9.52 21.27
C PRO A 66 -13.31 9.32 21.37
N ALA A 67 -12.84 8.95 22.56
CA ALA A 67 -11.44 8.57 22.75
C ALA A 67 -11.19 7.17 22.14
N VAL A 68 -10.19 7.07 21.28
CA VAL A 68 -9.75 5.81 20.66
C VAL A 68 -8.33 5.52 21.10
N GLN A 69 -8.08 4.33 21.63
CA GLN A 69 -6.75 3.91 22.05
C GLN A 69 -5.91 3.42 20.87
N THR A 70 -4.62 3.75 20.92
CA THR A 70 -3.60 3.16 20.05
C THR A 70 -3.45 1.67 20.37
N ARG A 71 -3.45 0.83 19.34
CA ARG A 71 -3.37 -0.63 19.48
C ARG A 71 -3.00 -1.30 18.15
N LEU A 72 -2.47 -2.52 18.21
CA LEU A 72 -2.19 -3.33 17.05
C LEU A 72 -3.30 -4.37 16.97
N THR A 73 -4.17 -4.28 15.96
CA THR A 73 -5.22 -5.30 15.77
C THR A 73 -4.66 -6.45 14.95
N ILE A 74 -5.00 -7.67 15.35
CA ILE A 74 -4.47 -8.90 14.78
C ILE A 74 -5.65 -9.76 14.33
N PHE A 75 -5.62 -10.19 13.08
CA PHE A 75 -6.63 -11.06 12.49
C PHE A 75 -6.00 -12.36 12.02
N ASN A 76 -6.81 -13.41 11.98
CA ASN A 76 -6.46 -14.61 11.24
C ASN A 76 -6.37 -14.27 9.74
N LEU A 77 -5.26 -14.61 9.09
CA LEU A 77 -5.04 -14.25 7.68
C LEU A 77 -5.99 -14.97 6.71
N ASP A 78 -6.44 -16.17 7.09
CA ASP A 78 -7.31 -17.03 6.27
C ASP A 78 -8.79 -16.68 6.47
N THR A 79 -9.22 -16.42 7.72
CA THR A 79 -10.64 -16.16 8.03
C THR A 79 -10.99 -14.68 8.15
N LEU A 80 -10.02 -13.78 8.30
CA LEU A 80 -10.21 -12.36 8.64
C LEU A 80 -10.92 -12.13 9.99
N GLU A 81 -11.07 -13.16 10.81
CA GLU A 81 -11.63 -13.00 12.15
C GLU A 81 -10.60 -12.37 13.08
N PRO A 82 -11.02 -11.49 14.00
CA PRO A 82 -10.12 -10.93 15.00
C PRO A 82 -9.62 -12.03 15.93
N ILE A 83 -8.32 -12.07 16.17
CA ILE A 83 -7.69 -13.07 17.08
C ILE A 83 -6.99 -12.43 18.28
N GLY A 84 -6.80 -11.11 18.26
CA GLY A 84 -6.23 -10.39 19.40
C GLY A 84 -5.89 -8.95 19.08
N GLU A 85 -5.47 -8.23 20.10
CA GLU A 85 -4.90 -6.90 19.98
C GLU A 85 -3.79 -6.68 21.01
N ILE A 86 -2.86 -5.78 20.69
CA ILE A 86 -1.82 -5.34 21.63
C ILE A 86 -2.06 -3.88 21.94
N ALA A 87 -2.53 -3.59 23.16
CA ALA A 87 -2.77 -2.22 23.62
C ALA A 87 -1.47 -1.40 23.63
N GLY A 88 -1.55 -0.13 23.21
CA GLY A 88 -0.42 0.80 23.19
C GLY A 88 0.58 0.61 22.04
N VAL A 89 0.53 -0.50 21.30
CA VAL A 89 1.38 -0.75 20.12
C VAL A 89 0.66 -0.24 18.89
N GLY A 90 1.21 0.70 18.13
CA GLY A 90 0.53 1.25 16.94
C GLY A 90 1.52 1.69 15.87
N GLY A 91 1.24 2.78 15.16
CA GLY A 91 2.12 3.30 14.11
C GLY A 91 1.50 3.22 12.72
N ASN A 92 2.34 3.25 11.69
CA ASN A 92 1.89 3.30 10.30
C ASN A 92 1.92 1.90 9.64
N GLY A 93 2.87 1.04 9.97
CA GLY A 93 3.00 -0.31 9.43
C GLY A 93 3.58 -1.31 10.42
N ALA A 94 3.62 -2.58 10.00
CA ALA A 94 4.18 -3.68 10.77
C ALA A 94 5.08 -4.57 9.92
N ALA A 95 6.04 -5.25 10.57
CA ALA A 95 6.88 -6.28 9.96
C ALA A 95 7.17 -7.38 11.00
N VAL A 96 7.46 -8.60 10.56
CA VAL A 96 7.73 -9.73 11.45
C VAL A 96 8.98 -10.47 11.00
N ASP A 97 9.86 -10.76 11.94
CA ASP A 97 10.87 -11.80 11.79
C ASP A 97 10.28 -13.15 12.20
N PRO A 98 9.97 -14.06 11.25
CA PRO A 98 9.38 -15.34 11.57
C PRO A 98 10.34 -16.28 12.33
N LYS A 99 11.66 -16.02 12.29
CA LYS A 99 12.65 -16.88 12.94
C LYS A 99 12.73 -16.64 14.44
N SER A 100 12.77 -15.37 14.87
CA SER A 100 12.70 -15.02 16.29
C SER A 100 11.27 -15.02 16.84
N GLY A 101 10.26 -14.85 15.97
CA GLY A 101 8.88 -14.62 16.39
C GLY A 101 8.65 -13.20 16.91
N HIS A 102 9.55 -12.26 16.62
CA HIS A 102 9.40 -10.86 16.97
C HIS A 102 8.73 -10.09 15.83
N GLY A 103 7.73 -9.29 16.19
CA GLY A 103 7.12 -8.31 15.31
C GLY A 103 7.51 -6.89 15.70
N PHE A 104 7.40 -5.98 14.73
CA PHE A 104 7.75 -4.58 14.87
C PHE A 104 6.65 -3.71 14.30
N THR A 105 6.44 -2.53 14.88
CA THR A 105 5.58 -1.51 14.28
C THR A 105 6.28 -0.16 14.18
N SER A 106 6.05 0.56 13.08
CA SER A 106 6.60 1.90 12.84
C SER A 106 5.84 2.97 13.62
N SER A 107 5.80 2.82 14.94
CA SER A 107 5.41 3.87 15.89
C SER A 107 6.62 4.74 16.27
N LYS A 108 6.38 5.85 16.99
CA LYS A 108 7.44 6.62 17.65
C LYS A 108 7.17 6.67 19.16
N PRO A 109 7.97 5.99 20.00
CA PRO A 109 9.08 5.09 19.66
C PRO A 109 8.63 3.85 18.87
N VAL A 110 9.54 3.17 18.15
CA VAL A 110 9.25 1.91 17.44
C VAL A 110 8.89 0.85 18.47
N SER A 111 7.88 0.02 18.18
CA SER A 111 7.50 -1.07 19.09
C SER A 111 8.06 -2.40 18.61
N MET A 112 8.46 -3.25 19.54
CA MET A 112 8.81 -4.65 19.32
C MET A 112 7.88 -5.52 20.16
N PHE A 113 7.23 -6.51 19.56
CA PHE A 113 6.24 -7.36 20.21
C PHE A 113 6.49 -8.84 19.93
N ASP A 114 6.05 -9.70 20.84
CA ASP A 114 6.11 -11.15 20.67
C ASP A 114 4.89 -11.59 19.88
N THR A 115 5.11 -12.26 18.75
CA THR A 115 4.01 -12.75 17.92
C THR A 115 3.23 -13.83 18.68
N LYS A 116 3.87 -14.79 19.34
CA LYS A 116 3.17 -15.91 19.98
C LYS A 116 2.27 -15.47 21.13
N THR A 117 2.77 -14.64 22.04
CA THR A 117 2.04 -14.17 23.23
C THR A 117 1.19 -12.94 22.96
N MET A 118 1.41 -12.24 21.83
CA MET A 118 0.75 -10.99 21.48
C MET A 118 0.94 -9.90 22.55
N THR A 119 2.18 -9.77 23.04
CA THR A 119 2.54 -8.78 24.06
C THR A 119 3.68 -7.90 23.58
N LEU A 120 3.66 -6.62 23.99
CA LEU A 120 4.80 -5.73 23.82
C LEU A 120 6.03 -6.30 24.54
N ILE A 121 7.16 -6.41 23.84
CA ILE A 121 8.46 -6.77 24.41
C ILE A 121 9.14 -5.51 24.91
N LYS A 122 9.30 -4.52 24.03
CA LYS A 122 9.90 -3.21 24.37
C LYS A 122 9.62 -2.16 23.31
N THR A 123 9.89 -0.91 23.69
CA THR A 123 9.98 0.22 22.77
C THR A 123 11.44 0.50 22.40
N ILE A 124 11.67 1.01 21.20
CA ILE A 124 12.98 1.28 20.61
C ILE A 124 13.01 2.75 20.21
N ASP A 125 13.91 3.50 20.84
CA ASP A 125 14.16 4.90 20.49
C ASP A 125 14.93 4.98 19.18
N VAL A 126 14.39 5.76 18.24
CA VAL A 126 14.96 6.00 16.90
C VAL A 126 15.37 7.47 16.72
N GLY A 127 15.43 8.23 17.83
CA GLY A 127 15.86 9.62 17.85
C GLY A 127 14.98 10.55 17.03
N ALA A 128 15.59 11.26 16.09
CA ALA A 128 14.91 12.28 15.29
C ALA A 128 13.91 11.70 14.27
N ALA A 129 14.12 10.46 13.82
CA ALA A 129 13.30 9.81 12.81
C ALA A 129 11.81 9.83 13.19
N GLN A 130 10.95 10.10 12.21
CA GLN A 130 9.50 9.94 12.27
C GLN A 130 9.12 8.73 11.39
N PRO A 131 8.90 7.55 12.00
CA PRO A 131 8.62 6.30 11.29
C PRO A 131 7.36 6.35 10.43
N ASP A 132 7.49 5.83 9.21
CA ASP A 132 6.39 5.63 8.29
C ASP A 132 6.38 4.20 7.74
N GLY A 133 6.92 3.96 6.55
CA GLY A 133 7.12 2.62 6.02
C GLY A 133 8.08 1.77 6.85
N ILE A 134 7.89 0.45 6.82
CA ILE A 134 8.71 -0.53 7.54
C ILE A 134 8.90 -1.78 6.69
N TYR A 135 10.10 -2.35 6.72
CA TYR A 135 10.45 -3.56 5.97
C TYR A 135 11.31 -4.48 6.82
N PHE A 136 11.03 -5.79 6.77
CA PHE A 136 11.91 -6.81 7.35
C PHE A 136 12.72 -7.48 6.23
N ASP A 137 14.05 -7.49 6.37
CA ASP A 137 14.96 -8.17 5.46
C ASP A 137 15.33 -9.57 5.99
N PRO A 138 14.87 -10.66 5.33
CA PRO A 138 15.24 -12.01 5.74
C PRO A 138 16.71 -12.35 5.45
N PHE A 139 17.43 -11.57 4.63
CA PHE A 139 18.83 -11.85 4.32
C PHE A 139 19.76 -11.68 5.53
N ASN A 140 19.49 -10.66 6.36
CA ASN A 140 20.34 -10.32 7.51
C ASN A 140 19.56 -10.22 8.84
N GLU A 141 18.27 -10.57 8.85
CA GLU A 141 17.38 -10.51 10.01
C GLU A 141 17.31 -9.09 10.61
N ARG A 142 17.14 -8.07 9.75
CA ARG A 142 17.03 -6.66 10.17
C ARG A 142 15.71 -6.05 9.75
N VAL A 143 15.27 -5.07 10.54
CA VAL A 143 14.12 -4.23 10.25
C VAL A 143 14.61 -2.84 9.84
N TYR A 144 14.06 -2.34 8.73
CA TYR A 144 14.33 -1.03 8.17
C TYR A 144 13.10 -0.17 8.40
N VAL A 145 13.26 0.92 9.14
CA VAL A 145 12.20 1.88 9.44
C VAL A 145 12.47 3.16 8.68
N PHE A 146 11.61 3.48 7.73
CA PHE A 146 11.75 4.63 6.85
C PHE A 146 11.19 5.89 7.50
N SER A 147 11.84 7.03 7.23
CA SER A 147 11.40 8.30 7.78
C SER A 147 11.33 9.41 6.74
N HIS A 148 10.16 10.03 6.61
CA HIS A 148 9.97 11.15 5.68
C HIS A 148 10.83 12.37 6.04
N PRO A 149 10.85 12.87 7.30
CA PRO A 149 11.53 14.13 7.60
C PRO A 149 13.05 14.00 7.63
N THR A 150 13.59 12.86 8.07
CA THR A 150 15.04 12.61 8.12
C THR A 150 15.59 11.97 6.85
N LYS A 151 14.72 11.51 5.93
CA LYS A 151 15.09 10.94 4.62
C LYS A 151 16.01 9.73 4.72
N ASP A 152 15.91 8.99 5.82
CA ASP A 152 16.75 7.85 6.13
C ASP A 152 15.95 6.57 6.41
N ALA A 153 16.67 5.46 6.43
CA ALA A 153 16.23 4.21 7.06
C ALA A 153 16.98 4.02 8.38
N THR A 154 16.27 3.91 9.50
CA THR A 154 16.84 3.36 10.74
C THR A 154 16.89 1.85 10.64
N VAL A 155 18.05 1.25 10.89
CA VAL A 155 18.27 -0.20 10.81
C VAL A 155 18.28 -0.79 12.22
N ILE A 156 17.43 -1.78 12.45
CA ILE A 156 17.22 -2.42 13.75
C ILE A 156 17.52 -3.91 13.60
N ASP A 157 18.27 -4.49 14.54
CA ASP A 157 18.44 -5.93 14.65
C ASP A 157 17.12 -6.58 15.07
N ALA A 158 16.58 -7.51 14.27
CA ALA A 158 15.25 -8.07 14.54
C ALA A 158 15.23 -9.03 15.73
N LYS A 159 16.39 -9.61 16.09
CA LYS A 159 16.49 -10.57 17.19
C LYS A 159 16.40 -9.85 18.52
N ASP A 160 17.12 -8.76 18.70
CA ASP A 160 17.20 -8.10 20.00
C ASP A 160 16.67 -6.67 20.01
N GLY A 161 16.29 -6.07 18.88
CA GLY A 161 15.75 -4.72 18.80
C GLY A 161 16.78 -3.60 18.99
N ASN A 162 18.07 -3.88 18.83
CA ASN A 162 19.12 -2.86 18.89
C ASN A 162 19.17 -2.04 17.58
N VAL A 163 19.33 -0.72 17.70
CA VAL A 163 19.58 0.16 16.55
C VAL A 163 21.02 -0.01 16.10
N LEU A 164 21.20 -0.41 14.84
CA LEU A 164 22.51 -0.66 14.22
C LEU A 164 23.08 0.56 13.51
N GLY A 165 22.23 1.53 13.18
CA GLY A 165 22.61 2.77 12.51
C GLY A 165 21.49 3.30 11.61
N THR A 166 21.83 4.29 10.79
CA THR A 166 20.94 4.87 9.79
C THR A 166 21.57 4.82 8.39
N ILE A 167 20.74 4.80 7.37
CA ILE A 167 21.14 4.87 5.95
C ILE A 167 20.48 6.10 5.35
N ASP A 168 21.27 7.06 4.87
CA ASP A 168 20.75 8.16 4.06
C ASP A 168 20.25 7.61 2.72
N LEU A 169 18.97 7.84 2.41
CA LEU A 169 18.32 7.36 1.20
C LEU A 169 18.27 8.41 0.09
N GLY A 170 18.67 9.65 0.37
CA GLY A 170 18.74 10.75 -0.60
C GLY A 170 17.40 11.36 -1.01
N GLY A 171 16.28 10.85 -0.50
CA GLY A 171 14.91 11.28 -0.84
C GLY A 171 13.93 10.94 0.27
N VAL A 172 12.65 11.25 0.08
CA VAL A 172 11.59 10.95 1.05
C VAL A 172 11.12 9.50 0.86
N PRO A 173 11.52 8.55 1.72
CA PRO A 173 11.23 7.13 1.51
C PRO A 173 9.78 6.78 1.82
N GLU A 174 9.17 5.89 1.04
CA GLU A 174 7.79 5.43 1.27
C GLU A 174 7.76 3.90 1.49
N GLN A 175 7.64 3.11 0.43
CA GLN A 175 7.63 1.64 0.48
C GLN A 175 9.00 1.04 0.10
N GLY A 176 9.41 -0.02 0.83
CA GLY A 176 10.62 -0.80 0.54
C GLY A 176 10.30 -2.26 0.18
N VAL A 177 11.10 -2.84 -0.72
CA VAL A 177 11.07 -4.27 -1.10
C VAL A 177 12.49 -4.80 -1.26
N GLY A 178 12.76 -6.00 -0.76
CA GLY A 178 14.07 -6.65 -0.91
C GLY A 178 14.03 -7.87 -1.81
N ASP A 179 15.21 -8.26 -2.30
CA ASP A 179 15.39 -9.44 -3.16
C ASP A 179 15.62 -10.75 -2.37
N GLY A 180 15.71 -10.64 -1.04
CA GLY A 180 16.04 -11.74 -0.12
C GLY A 180 17.49 -12.22 -0.23
N LYS A 181 18.36 -11.49 -0.94
CA LYS A 181 19.76 -11.82 -1.22
C LYS A 181 20.71 -10.68 -0.88
N GLY A 182 20.22 -9.64 -0.21
CA GLY A 182 21.01 -8.52 0.31
C GLY A 182 20.83 -7.21 -0.45
N MET A 183 19.89 -7.14 -1.40
CA MET A 183 19.46 -5.87 -1.99
C MET A 183 18.11 -5.45 -1.42
N LEU A 184 18.04 -4.19 -0.98
CA LEU A 184 16.81 -3.49 -0.62
C LEU A 184 16.60 -2.36 -1.63
N TYR A 185 15.37 -2.21 -2.12
CA TYR A 185 14.95 -1.12 -3.00
C TYR A 185 13.87 -0.32 -2.28
N VAL A 186 14.01 1.01 -2.25
CA VAL A 186 13.07 1.90 -1.57
C VAL A 186 12.61 2.98 -2.53
N VAL A 187 11.30 3.17 -2.66
CA VAL A 187 10.75 4.23 -3.51
C VAL A 187 10.74 5.57 -2.78
N MET A 188 11.18 6.62 -3.47
CA MET A 188 11.21 7.98 -2.95
C MET A 188 10.00 8.76 -3.51
N GLN A 189 9.14 9.27 -2.63
CA GLN A 189 7.90 9.96 -2.98
C GLN A 189 8.08 11.43 -3.42
N ASP A 190 9.33 11.90 -3.56
CA ASP A 190 9.63 13.23 -4.06
C ASP A 190 8.95 13.52 -5.42
N PRO A 191 8.72 14.81 -5.77
CA PRO A 191 8.11 15.20 -7.05
C PRO A 191 8.75 14.55 -8.28
N GLU A 192 10.08 14.57 -8.40
CA GLU A 192 10.84 13.87 -9.44
C GLU A 192 10.94 12.38 -9.13
N GLY A 193 11.10 12.04 -7.85
CA GLY A 193 11.12 10.67 -7.32
C GLY A 193 12.26 9.79 -7.86
N SER A 194 12.49 8.68 -7.16
CA SER A 194 13.43 7.65 -7.61
C SER A 194 13.17 6.33 -6.90
N VAL A 195 13.88 5.27 -7.30
CA VAL A 195 14.14 4.13 -6.42
C VAL A 195 15.58 4.21 -5.92
N THR A 196 15.79 4.18 -4.61
CA THR A 196 17.12 4.02 -4.01
C THR A 196 17.40 2.54 -3.81
N ALA A 197 18.49 2.03 -4.40
CA ALA A 197 19.00 0.69 -4.17
C ALA A 197 20.02 0.72 -3.03
N VAL A 198 19.86 -0.20 -2.07
CA VAL A 198 20.63 -0.31 -0.84
C VAL A 198 21.26 -1.69 -0.76
N ASP A 199 22.57 -1.72 -0.52
CA ASP A 199 23.27 -2.94 -0.11
C ASP A 199 23.02 -3.16 1.39
N ALA A 200 22.25 -4.20 1.70
CA ALA A 200 21.84 -4.53 3.06
C ALA A 200 23.00 -5.03 3.93
N LYS A 201 24.06 -5.59 3.32
CA LYS A 201 25.25 -6.05 4.04
C LYS A 201 26.08 -4.87 4.52
N THR A 202 26.31 -3.90 3.64
CA THR A 202 27.13 -2.72 3.96
C THR A 202 26.34 -1.57 4.59
N MET A 203 25.00 -1.64 4.56
CA MET A 203 24.08 -0.59 5.02
C MET A 203 24.33 0.74 4.29
N LYS A 204 24.42 0.66 2.96
CA LYS A 204 24.68 1.83 2.11
C LYS A 204 23.72 1.90 0.95
N ALA A 205 23.21 3.10 0.66
CA ALA A 205 22.67 3.40 -0.66
C ALA A 205 23.81 3.29 -1.69
N ILE A 206 23.59 2.50 -2.74
CA ILE A 206 24.58 2.23 -3.79
C ILE A 206 24.15 2.76 -5.16
N ALA A 207 22.87 3.07 -5.35
CA ALA A 207 22.36 3.71 -6.56
C ALA A 207 21.02 4.43 -6.30
N HIS A 208 20.74 5.42 -7.13
CA HIS A 208 19.44 6.08 -7.23
C HIS A 208 18.95 5.99 -8.67
N TYR A 209 17.74 5.48 -8.86
CA TYR A 209 17.13 5.25 -10.17
C TYR A 209 16.06 6.32 -10.40
N PRO A 210 16.38 7.45 -11.07
CA PRO A 210 15.45 8.56 -11.21
C PRO A 210 14.27 8.18 -12.11
N PHE A 211 13.07 8.63 -11.75
CA PHE A 211 11.89 8.46 -12.60
C PHE A 211 11.77 9.53 -13.69
N GLY A 212 12.61 10.56 -13.64
CA GLY A 212 12.54 11.71 -14.54
C GLY A 212 11.26 12.50 -14.30
N ASP A 213 10.40 12.61 -15.31
CA ASP A 213 9.11 13.28 -15.23
C ASP A 213 7.98 12.39 -14.66
N LYS A 214 8.28 11.16 -14.21
CA LYS A 214 7.27 10.15 -13.78
C LYS A 214 7.24 9.90 -12.27
N GLY A 215 7.69 10.85 -11.46
CA GLY A 215 7.81 10.72 -10.01
C GLY A 215 6.49 10.63 -9.23
N ARG A 216 6.57 10.92 -7.91
CA ARG A 216 5.44 10.84 -6.96
C ARG A 216 4.89 9.42 -6.81
N CYS A 217 5.82 8.48 -6.65
CA CYS A 217 5.53 7.07 -6.48
C CYS A 217 5.56 6.70 -5.00
N ASN A 218 4.52 5.96 -4.58
CA ASN A 218 4.33 5.54 -3.20
C ASN A 218 4.50 4.03 -3.06
N GLY A 219 4.00 3.28 -4.05
CA GLY A 219 4.06 1.82 -4.06
C GLY A 219 5.29 1.29 -4.76
N LEU A 220 5.88 0.21 -4.25
CA LEU A 220 6.97 -0.49 -4.92
C LEU A 220 6.80 -2.00 -4.82
N ALA A 221 6.91 -2.68 -5.95
CA ALA A 221 6.96 -4.14 -6.03
C ALA A 221 8.17 -4.60 -6.85
N LEU A 222 8.58 -5.85 -6.65
CA LEU A 222 9.77 -6.44 -7.27
C LEU A 222 9.47 -7.85 -7.76
N ASP A 223 9.70 -8.10 -9.05
CA ASP A 223 10.01 -9.43 -9.52
C ASP A 223 11.50 -9.73 -9.28
N VAL A 224 11.78 -10.52 -8.25
CA VAL A 224 13.14 -10.96 -7.92
C VAL A 224 13.74 -11.82 -9.04
N LYS A 225 12.90 -12.61 -9.73
CA LYS A 225 13.37 -13.55 -10.75
C LYS A 225 13.91 -12.82 -11.96
N ASN A 226 13.15 -11.87 -12.50
CA ASN A 226 13.55 -11.12 -13.69
C ASN A 226 14.26 -9.81 -13.37
N GLN A 227 14.35 -9.42 -12.10
CA GLN A 227 14.95 -8.16 -11.64
C GLN A 227 14.22 -6.95 -12.22
N VAL A 228 12.90 -6.95 -12.09
CA VAL A 228 12.01 -5.90 -12.58
C VAL A 228 11.30 -5.24 -11.39
N LEU A 229 11.44 -3.93 -11.28
CA LEU A 229 10.72 -3.12 -10.31
C LEU A 229 9.45 -2.54 -10.93
N PHE A 230 8.42 -2.41 -10.11
CA PHE A 230 7.13 -1.83 -10.44
C PHE A 230 6.83 -0.71 -9.44
N ALA A 231 7.12 0.53 -9.83
CA ALA A 231 6.87 1.71 -9.01
C ALA A 231 5.52 2.34 -9.35
N ALA A 232 4.61 2.39 -8.38
CA ALA A 232 3.24 2.82 -8.57
C ALA A 232 3.07 4.29 -8.13
N CYS A 233 2.73 5.14 -9.11
CA CYS A 233 2.77 6.59 -9.00
C CYS A 233 1.38 7.19 -8.89
N ALA A 234 1.16 7.97 -7.82
CA ALA A 234 -0.15 8.52 -7.48
C ALA A 234 -0.56 9.66 -8.42
N ASN A 235 0.43 10.47 -8.84
CA ASN A 235 0.25 11.62 -9.73
C ASN A 235 1.51 11.77 -10.59
N SER A 236 1.58 11.21 -11.81
CA SER A 236 2.78 11.36 -12.65
C SER A 236 2.89 12.75 -13.28
N GLY A 237 4.11 13.16 -13.65
CA GLY A 237 4.42 14.48 -14.20
C GLY A 237 5.11 15.38 -13.16
N ASN A 238 6.06 16.20 -13.61
CA ASN A 238 6.62 17.26 -12.79
C ASN A 238 6.66 18.62 -13.54
N PRO A 239 5.79 19.59 -13.17
CA PRO A 239 4.71 19.47 -12.19
C PRO A 239 3.63 18.47 -12.66
N PRO A 240 2.79 17.92 -11.75
CA PRO A 240 1.72 16.99 -12.14
C PRO A 240 0.78 17.59 -13.19
N VAL A 241 0.41 16.78 -14.19
CA VAL A 241 -0.60 17.16 -15.17
C VAL A 241 -1.98 17.17 -14.49
N GLN A 242 -2.85 18.10 -14.89
CA GLN A 242 -4.23 18.15 -14.44
C GLN A 242 -5.19 17.82 -15.62
N PRO A 243 -6.04 16.78 -15.52
CA PRO A 243 -6.20 15.87 -14.39
C PRO A 243 -4.99 14.95 -14.18
N ALA A 244 -4.76 14.56 -12.93
CA ALA A 244 -3.69 13.64 -12.54
C ALA A 244 -3.67 12.38 -13.44
N GLN A 245 -2.47 11.92 -13.77
CA GLN A 245 -2.23 10.71 -14.56
C GLN A 245 -1.49 9.68 -13.70
N PRO A 246 -2.18 8.82 -12.94
CA PRO A 246 -1.52 7.75 -12.21
C PRO A 246 -0.92 6.71 -13.15
N MET A 247 0.26 6.19 -12.82
CA MET A 247 0.94 5.19 -13.66
C MET A 247 1.82 4.23 -12.88
N MET A 248 2.06 3.06 -13.45
CA MET A 248 3.07 2.11 -13.00
C MET A 248 4.33 2.32 -13.86
N VAL A 249 5.41 2.81 -13.26
CA VAL A 249 6.74 2.88 -13.90
C VAL A 249 7.43 1.53 -13.72
N ILE A 250 7.80 0.91 -14.82
CA ILE A 250 8.43 -0.42 -14.84
C ILE A 250 9.88 -0.24 -15.24
N LEU A 251 10.80 -0.67 -14.38
CA LEU A 251 12.24 -0.42 -14.53
C LEU A 251 13.08 -1.63 -14.13
N SER A 252 14.27 -1.73 -14.69
CA SER A 252 15.25 -2.76 -14.33
C SER A 252 15.82 -2.49 -12.94
N ALA A 253 15.79 -3.50 -12.06
CA ALA A 253 16.38 -3.45 -10.72
C ALA A 253 17.93 -3.49 -10.75
N ARG A 254 18.52 -3.77 -11.93
CA ARG A 254 19.97 -3.90 -12.10
C ARG A 254 20.66 -2.56 -12.31
N ASP A 255 20.02 -1.67 -13.08
CA ASP A 255 20.60 -0.42 -13.57
C ASP A 255 19.63 0.76 -13.52
N GLY A 256 18.40 0.56 -13.05
CA GLY A 256 17.39 1.61 -12.95
C GLY A 256 16.77 2.02 -14.29
N LYS A 257 17.12 1.36 -15.40
CA LYS A 257 16.60 1.74 -16.71
C LYS A 257 15.09 1.51 -16.77
N ILE A 258 14.34 2.58 -17.03
CA ILE A 258 12.90 2.50 -17.30
C ILE A 258 12.68 1.68 -18.59
N ILE A 259 11.90 0.62 -18.47
CA ILE A 259 11.54 -0.28 -19.56
C ILE A 259 10.28 0.25 -20.25
N THR A 260 9.24 0.57 -19.46
CA THR A 260 7.98 1.14 -19.94
C THR A 260 7.20 1.76 -18.78
N SER A 261 6.03 2.32 -19.07
CA SER A 261 5.06 2.71 -18.07
C SER A 261 3.65 2.37 -18.51
N LEU A 262 2.78 1.97 -17.58
CA LEU A 262 1.40 1.60 -17.85
C LEU A 262 0.43 2.45 -17.01
N PRO A 263 -0.78 2.77 -17.53
CA PRO A 263 -1.75 3.55 -16.78
C PRO A 263 -2.26 2.79 -15.55
N LEU A 264 -2.49 3.50 -14.45
CA LEU A 264 -3.21 3.00 -13.29
C LEU A 264 -4.63 3.59 -13.25
N ALA A 265 -5.59 2.80 -12.77
CA ALA A 265 -6.98 3.24 -12.65
C ALA A 265 -7.20 4.33 -11.58
N GLY A 266 -6.21 4.59 -10.73
CA GLY A 266 -6.26 5.62 -9.69
C GLY A 266 -4.92 5.87 -9.03
N GLY A 267 -4.86 6.86 -8.14
CA GLY A 267 -3.65 7.21 -7.42
C GLY A 267 -3.26 6.13 -6.41
N SER A 268 -2.07 5.56 -6.57
CA SER A 268 -1.50 4.49 -5.75
C SER A 268 -1.03 4.95 -4.37
N ASP A 269 -1.13 4.05 -3.39
CA ASP A 269 -0.44 4.15 -2.09
C ASP A 269 0.34 2.88 -1.71
N GLY A 270 0.38 1.88 -2.59
CA GLY A 270 1.11 0.65 -2.35
C GLY A 270 1.13 -0.27 -3.56
N ALA A 271 2.15 -1.13 -3.62
CA ALA A 271 2.24 -2.17 -4.64
C ALA A 271 2.82 -3.48 -4.08
N VAL A 272 2.44 -4.61 -4.69
CA VAL A 272 2.99 -5.95 -4.39
C VAL A 272 3.13 -6.76 -5.68
N PHE A 273 3.97 -7.81 -5.65
CA PHE A 273 4.20 -8.69 -6.80
C PHE A 273 3.87 -10.14 -6.42
N ASN A 274 3.13 -10.83 -7.28
CA ASN A 274 2.89 -12.26 -7.18
C ASN A 274 3.79 -13.02 -8.17
N PRO A 275 4.85 -13.71 -7.70
CA PRO A 275 5.74 -14.47 -8.58
C PRO A 275 5.12 -15.75 -9.14
N SER A 276 4.06 -16.28 -8.50
CA SER A 276 3.36 -17.48 -8.97
C SER A 276 2.57 -17.22 -10.25
N THR A 277 2.13 -15.97 -10.42
CA THR A 277 1.29 -15.56 -11.55
C THR A 277 1.96 -14.47 -12.39
N MET A 278 3.14 -13.97 -12.02
CA MET A 278 3.86 -12.91 -12.73
C MET A 278 3.03 -11.62 -12.87
N GLU A 279 2.40 -11.20 -11.78
CA GLU A 279 1.49 -10.05 -11.76
C GLU A 279 1.91 -9.07 -10.66
N ALA A 280 2.01 -7.78 -11.02
CA ALA A 280 2.12 -6.68 -10.08
C ALA A 280 0.74 -6.09 -9.80
N PHE A 281 0.51 -5.65 -8.56
CA PHE A 281 -0.77 -5.10 -8.12
C PHE A 281 -0.55 -3.74 -7.48
N SER A 282 -1.46 -2.81 -7.74
CA SER A 282 -1.51 -1.53 -7.03
C SER A 282 -2.94 -1.17 -6.67
N THR A 283 -3.13 -0.73 -5.43
CA THR A 283 -4.41 -0.28 -4.87
C THR A 283 -4.49 1.23 -4.84
N HIS A 284 -5.69 1.77 -5.06
CA HIS A 284 -5.85 3.19 -5.28
C HIS A 284 -6.86 3.84 -4.35
N GLY A 285 -6.64 5.13 -4.06
CA GLY A 285 -7.52 5.92 -3.20
C GLY A 285 -8.97 6.05 -3.70
N ASN A 286 -9.22 5.88 -5.00
CA ASN A 286 -10.57 5.92 -5.59
C ASN A 286 -11.33 4.58 -5.50
N GLY A 287 -10.78 3.57 -4.80
CA GLY A 287 -11.42 2.27 -4.67
C GLY A 287 -11.30 1.40 -5.91
N THR A 288 -10.16 1.47 -6.59
CA THR A 288 -9.81 0.54 -7.66
C THR A 288 -8.50 -0.17 -7.32
N LEU A 289 -8.25 -1.30 -7.96
CA LEU A 289 -6.99 -2.00 -7.99
C LEU A 289 -6.61 -2.23 -9.45
N THR A 290 -5.38 -1.95 -9.86
CA THR A 290 -4.86 -2.32 -11.19
C THR A 290 -3.95 -3.54 -11.06
N VAL A 291 -4.18 -4.52 -11.93
CA VAL A 291 -3.36 -5.71 -12.13
C VAL A 291 -2.52 -5.50 -13.40
N VAL A 292 -1.19 -5.56 -13.24
CA VAL A 292 -0.23 -5.50 -14.35
C VAL A 292 0.38 -6.88 -14.53
N LYS A 293 0.17 -7.48 -15.70
CA LYS A 293 0.76 -8.75 -16.09
C LYS A 293 2.15 -8.54 -16.66
N GLU A 294 3.13 -9.27 -16.14
CA GLU A 294 4.44 -9.43 -16.75
C GLU A 294 4.42 -10.65 -17.68
N LYS A 295 4.31 -10.41 -18.99
CA LYS A 295 4.35 -11.50 -20.00
C LYS A 295 5.78 -12.00 -20.21
N SER A 296 6.74 -11.11 -20.05
CA SER A 296 8.18 -11.35 -20.13
C SER A 296 8.91 -10.18 -19.44
N PRO A 297 10.22 -10.28 -19.17
CA PRO A 297 11.01 -9.20 -18.57
C PRO A 297 10.99 -7.86 -19.33
N THR A 298 10.46 -7.83 -20.56
CA THR A 298 10.39 -6.64 -21.42
C THR A 298 9.00 -6.37 -22.00
N SER A 299 7.96 -7.12 -21.59
CA SER A 299 6.60 -6.96 -22.12
C SER A 299 5.57 -7.10 -21.01
N PHE A 300 4.76 -6.05 -20.85
CA PHE A 300 3.83 -5.88 -19.75
C PHE A 300 2.49 -5.38 -20.29
N GLU A 301 1.40 -5.70 -19.61
CA GLU A 301 0.09 -5.13 -19.91
C GLU A 301 -0.74 -4.91 -18.65
N VAL A 302 -1.68 -3.98 -18.71
CA VAL A 302 -2.76 -3.90 -17.73
C VAL A 302 -3.72 -5.06 -18.02
N GLU A 303 -3.74 -6.06 -17.14
CA GLU A 303 -4.61 -7.24 -17.26
C GLU A 303 -6.03 -6.92 -16.80
N GLN A 304 -6.16 -6.13 -15.72
CA GLN A 304 -7.44 -5.83 -15.12
C GLN A 304 -7.39 -4.54 -14.31
N ASN A 305 -8.48 -3.77 -14.36
CA ASN A 305 -8.82 -2.78 -13.34
C ASN A 305 -10.02 -3.32 -12.57
N LEU A 306 -9.86 -3.57 -11.28
CA LEU A 306 -10.88 -4.13 -10.41
C LEU A 306 -11.45 -3.04 -9.51
N ASP A 307 -12.77 -2.90 -9.47
CA ASP A 307 -13.43 -2.10 -8.46
C ASP A 307 -13.30 -2.76 -7.08
N THR A 308 -12.89 -1.98 -6.09
CA THR A 308 -12.74 -2.38 -4.69
C THR A 308 -13.55 -1.42 -3.79
N MET A 309 -13.04 -1.07 -2.61
CA MET A 309 -13.70 -0.15 -1.69
C MET A 309 -13.02 1.21 -1.77
N ASN A 310 -13.79 2.29 -1.93
CA ASN A 310 -13.26 3.65 -1.97
C ASN A 310 -12.34 3.91 -0.75
N GLY A 311 -11.12 4.39 -1.00
CA GLY A 311 -10.09 4.59 0.02
C GLY A 311 -9.28 3.35 0.42
N ALA A 312 -9.50 2.17 -0.18
CA ALA A 312 -8.68 0.97 0.03
C ALA A 312 -7.35 1.09 -0.71
N ARG A 313 -6.45 1.91 -0.17
CA ARG A 313 -5.25 2.39 -0.88
C ARG A 313 -3.97 1.62 -0.56
N THR A 314 -3.88 0.97 0.58
CA THR A 314 -2.72 0.15 0.97
C THR A 314 -2.99 -1.33 0.75
N ILE A 315 -1.92 -2.09 0.55
CA ILE A 315 -1.96 -3.46 0.04
C ILE A 315 -0.90 -4.35 0.71
N THR A 316 -1.22 -5.64 0.88
CA THR A 316 -0.26 -6.69 1.21
C THR A 316 -0.60 -7.98 0.47
N PHE A 317 0.36 -8.90 0.39
CA PHE A 317 0.26 -10.12 -0.40
C PHE A 317 0.54 -11.36 0.46
N ASP A 318 -0.36 -12.33 0.39
CA ASP A 318 -0.14 -13.66 0.94
C ASP A 318 0.31 -14.63 -0.15
N SER A 319 1.62 -14.86 -0.20
CA SER A 319 2.25 -15.75 -1.19
C SER A 319 1.83 -17.21 -1.05
N LYS A 320 1.26 -17.62 0.09
CA LYS A 320 0.81 -19.00 0.29
C LYS A 320 -0.51 -19.28 -0.43
N THR A 321 -1.44 -18.32 -0.44
CA THR A 321 -2.79 -18.49 -1.02
C THR A 321 -2.98 -17.70 -2.31
N ASN A 322 -2.01 -16.87 -2.70
CA ASN A 322 -2.12 -15.89 -3.78
C ASN A 322 -3.21 -14.83 -3.54
N HIS A 323 -3.60 -14.62 -2.29
CA HIS A 323 -4.55 -13.57 -1.93
C HIS A 323 -3.85 -12.24 -1.68
N ILE A 324 -4.56 -11.18 -2.02
CA ILE A 324 -4.19 -9.80 -1.78
C ILE A 324 -5.15 -9.24 -0.74
N PHE A 325 -4.61 -8.45 0.19
CA PHE A 325 -5.42 -7.79 1.20
C PHE A 325 -5.29 -6.29 1.09
N ALA A 326 -6.42 -5.62 1.22
CA ALA A 326 -6.53 -4.17 1.31
C ALA A 326 -7.54 -3.81 2.40
N MET A 327 -7.59 -2.55 2.82
CA MET A 327 -8.49 -2.13 3.89
C MET A 327 -8.97 -0.70 3.72
N SER A 328 -10.20 -0.44 4.17
CA SER A 328 -10.75 0.91 4.17
C SER A 328 -11.83 1.10 5.23
N GLN A 329 -12.44 2.28 5.23
CA GLN A 329 -13.57 2.64 6.09
C GLN A 329 -14.58 3.44 5.27
N GLU A 330 -15.86 3.20 5.48
CA GLU A 330 -16.91 4.01 4.88
C GLU A 330 -16.81 5.44 5.41
N ARG A 331 -17.07 6.42 4.54
CA ARG A 331 -17.06 7.84 4.89
C ARG A 331 -18.31 8.50 4.38
N GLY A 332 -18.80 9.48 5.14
CA GLY A 332 -19.83 10.39 4.67
C GLY A 332 -19.35 11.24 3.49
N PRO A 333 -20.20 12.15 2.99
CA PRO A 333 -19.83 13.07 1.93
C PRO A 333 -18.61 13.91 2.33
N ALA A 334 -17.70 14.12 1.38
CA ALA A 334 -16.57 15.02 1.58
C ALA A 334 -17.08 16.47 1.75
N PRO A 335 -16.51 17.24 2.68
CA PRO A 335 -16.78 18.67 2.75
C PRO A 335 -16.34 19.39 1.46
N PRO A 336 -16.86 20.60 1.19
CA PRO A 336 -16.40 21.42 0.08
C PRO A 336 -14.88 21.66 0.14
N PRO A 337 -14.20 21.77 -1.01
CA PRO A 337 -12.78 22.10 -1.04
C PRO A 337 -12.49 23.41 -0.29
N PRO A 338 -11.33 23.52 0.40
CA PRO A 338 -10.97 24.76 1.07
C PRO A 338 -10.83 25.91 0.06
N PRO A 339 -11.21 27.16 0.44
CA PRO A 339 -10.96 28.34 -0.38
C PRO A 339 -9.47 28.50 -0.66
N GLY A 340 -9.09 28.71 -1.92
CA GLY A 340 -7.69 28.92 -2.33
C GLY A 340 -6.99 27.69 -2.93
N GLY A 341 -7.66 26.54 -3.01
CA GLY A 341 -7.09 25.32 -3.56
C GLY A 341 -6.21 24.59 -2.53
N GLY A 342 -6.44 23.29 -2.40
CA GLY A 342 -5.76 22.42 -1.42
C GLY A 342 -6.38 21.03 -1.47
N ARG A 343 -5.72 20.05 -0.84
CA ARG A 343 -6.27 18.68 -0.75
C ARG A 343 -7.59 18.75 0.03
N GLY A 344 -8.69 18.41 -0.65
CA GLY A 344 -10.02 18.37 -0.02
C GLY A 344 -10.00 17.46 1.20
N ALA A 345 -10.65 17.88 2.29
CA ALA A 345 -10.80 17.02 3.45
C ALA A 345 -11.65 15.80 3.09
N GLN A 346 -11.35 14.66 3.71
CA GLN A 346 -12.17 13.46 3.55
C GLN A 346 -13.46 13.60 4.36
N GLY A 347 -14.53 12.94 3.92
CA GLY A 347 -15.76 12.85 4.69
C GLY A 347 -15.54 12.17 6.05
N THR A 348 -16.44 12.48 6.99
CA THR A 348 -16.41 11.92 8.35
C THR A 348 -16.50 10.39 8.29
N PRO A 349 -15.61 9.65 8.99
CA PRO A 349 -15.70 8.20 9.07
C PRO A 349 -17.04 7.72 9.64
N VAL A 350 -17.62 6.67 9.05
CA VAL A 350 -18.80 6.00 9.59
C VAL A 350 -18.35 5.06 10.71
N PRO A 351 -18.89 5.18 11.94
CA PRO A 351 -18.51 4.31 13.05
C PRO A 351 -18.72 2.81 12.73
N GLY A 352 -17.77 1.98 13.14
CA GLY A 352 -17.82 0.52 12.98
C GLY A 352 -17.75 0.03 11.53
N SER A 353 -17.35 0.88 10.57
CA SER A 353 -17.32 0.54 9.13
C SER A 353 -15.94 0.16 8.60
N PHE A 354 -14.92 0.11 9.45
CA PHE A 354 -13.59 -0.34 9.03
C PHE A 354 -13.66 -1.80 8.54
N THR A 355 -13.09 -2.02 7.37
CA THR A 355 -13.35 -3.19 6.53
C THR A 355 -12.05 -3.67 5.90
N ILE A 356 -11.85 -4.99 5.94
CA ILE A 356 -10.74 -5.68 5.28
C ILE A 356 -11.29 -6.37 4.03
N LEU A 357 -10.60 -6.23 2.92
CA LEU A 357 -10.88 -6.90 1.66
C LEU A 357 -9.88 -8.03 1.45
N MET A 358 -10.37 -9.18 1.00
CA MET A 358 -9.55 -10.26 0.44
C MET A 358 -9.85 -10.34 -1.05
N ILE A 359 -8.80 -10.29 -1.86
CA ILE A 359 -8.86 -10.24 -3.32
C ILE A 359 -8.08 -11.42 -3.88
N GLY A 360 -8.62 -12.08 -4.90
CA GLY A 360 -8.01 -13.25 -5.54
C GLY A 360 -8.75 -13.68 -6.80
N LYS A 361 -8.29 -14.77 -7.42
CA LYS A 361 -8.92 -15.37 -8.60
C LYS A 361 -10.10 -16.27 -8.21
#